data_AF-A0AAQ3XJK1-F1
#
_entry.id   AF-A0AAQ3XJK1-F1
#
_cell.length_a   1.000
_cell.length_b   1.000
_cell.length_c   1.000
_cell.angle_alpha   90.00
_cell.angle_beta   90.00
_cell.angle_gamma   90.00
#
_symmetry.space_group_name_H-M   'P 1'
#
loop_
_entity.id
_entity.type
_entity.pdbx_description
1 polymer ?
#
loop_
_entity_poly.entity_id
_entity_poly.type
_entity_poly.pdbx_seq_one_letter_code
_entity_poly.pdbx_strand_id
1 'polypeptide(L)'
;MNFHVQIRTIHDVPITREYPDVFPDELPGCLRDRDIEFIIDLYPGTPPIAKRPYECHQRNYSRPAEKGFVGPSSSPWGAPVLFVSKKDGSMRMCIDYRSPNEMTIKNKYPLPRIDDLFDRPKGAKYFSKIDLRSGYHHLKIERKIYTRLLSLPDMAGMNSR
;
A
#
# COMPACT_ATOMS: atom_id res chain seq x y z
N MET A 1 -31.14 -6.18 20.66
CA MET A 1 -31.10 -4.70 20.73
C MET A 1 -30.03 -4.23 19.76
N ASN A 2 -30.42 -3.69 18.62
CA ASN A 2 -29.50 -3.17 17.61
C ASN A 2 -29.10 -1.74 17.99
N PHE A 3 -27.88 -1.55 18.48
CA PHE A 3 -27.28 -0.22 18.60
C PHE A 3 -26.77 0.19 17.21
N HIS A 4 -27.66 0.71 16.36
CA HIS A 4 -27.26 1.44 15.17
C HIS A 4 -26.91 2.88 15.57
N VAL A 5 -25.66 3.11 15.95
CA VAL A 5 -25.12 4.47 16.02
C VAL A 5 -24.80 4.89 14.59
N GLN A 6 -25.65 5.74 13.98
CA GLN A 6 -25.34 6.36 12.69
C GLN A 6 -24.30 7.47 12.90
N ILE A 7 -23.02 7.09 12.91
CA ILE A 7 -21.92 8.05 12.85
C ILE A 7 -21.88 8.60 11.42
N ARG A 8 -22.13 9.90 11.22
CA ARG A 8 -22.15 10.53 9.89
C ARG A 8 -20.76 11.03 9.48
N THR A 9 -19.97 11.50 10.44
CA THR A 9 -18.61 11.99 10.25
C THR A 9 -17.70 11.53 11.39
N ILE A 10 -16.39 11.42 11.12
CA ILE A 10 -15.40 10.99 12.13
C ILE A 10 -15.36 11.93 13.35
N HIS A 11 -15.68 13.22 13.11
CA HIS A 11 -15.73 14.28 14.10
C HIS A 11 -16.94 14.20 15.05
N ASP A 12 -17.91 13.33 14.77
CA ASP A 12 -19.06 13.10 15.65
C ASP A 12 -18.70 12.24 16.88
N VAL A 13 -17.54 11.59 16.86
CA VAL A 13 -17.05 10.77 17.96
C VAL A 13 -16.14 11.63 18.86
N PRO A 14 -16.48 11.89 20.13
CA PRO A 14 -15.68 12.79 20.98
C PRO A 14 -14.19 12.42 21.06
N ILE A 15 -13.88 11.12 21.12
CA ILE A 15 -12.51 10.63 21.24
C ILE A 15 -11.63 10.93 20.02
N THR A 16 -12.20 11.09 18.81
CA THR A 16 -11.38 11.36 17.61
C THR A 16 -10.84 12.79 17.61
N ARG A 17 -11.52 13.71 18.30
CA ARG A 17 -11.09 15.11 18.47
C ARG A 17 -9.90 15.25 19.41
N GLU A 18 -9.73 14.29 20.33
CA GLU A 18 -8.60 14.25 21.26
C GLU A 18 -7.30 13.78 20.57
N TYR A 19 -7.41 13.05 19.45
CA TYR A 19 -6.28 12.50 18.70
C TYR A 19 -6.26 12.97 17.23
N PRO A 20 -6.13 14.27 16.96
CA PRO A 20 -6.14 14.81 15.60
C PRO A 20 -4.94 14.34 14.76
N ASP A 21 -3.85 13.94 15.41
CA ASP A 21 -2.64 13.40 14.79
C ASP A 21 -2.80 11.94 14.31
N VAL A 22 -3.73 11.19 14.91
CA VAL A 22 -4.08 9.80 14.56
C VAL A 22 -5.21 9.75 13.54
N PHE A 23 -6.15 10.71 13.60
CA PHE A 23 -7.32 10.80 12.71
C PHE A 23 -7.28 12.03 11.79
N PRO A 24 -6.28 12.18 10.90
CA PRO A 24 -6.23 13.30 9.98
C PRO A 24 -7.24 13.13 8.83
N ASP A 25 -7.81 14.25 8.36
CA ASP A 25 -8.72 14.25 7.20
C ASP A 25 -7.99 13.77 5.91
N GLU A 26 -6.71 14.11 5.77
CA GLU A 26 -5.83 13.64 4.70
C GLU A 26 -4.54 13.00 5.25
N LEU A 27 -4.12 11.89 4.65
CA LEU A 27 -2.87 11.25 5.01
C LEU A 27 -1.68 12.07 4.51
N PRO A 28 -0.64 12.28 5.34
CA PRO A 28 0.59 12.91 4.88
C PRO A 28 1.20 12.06 3.76
N GLY A 29 1.70 12.74 2.73
CA GLY A 29 2.26 12.09 1.55
C GLY A 29 3.60 11.37 1.81
N CYS A 30 4.38 11.88 2.76
CA CYS A 30 5.67 11.30 3.14
C CYS A 30 5.51 10.31 4.29
N LEU A 31 6.17 9.15 4.18
CA LEU A 31 6.32 8.20 5.27
C LEU A 31 7.06 8.90 6.42
N ARG A 32 6.45 8.96 7.61
CA ARG A 32 7.18 9.35 8.82
C ARG A 32 8.37 8.40 8.98
N ASP A 33 9.52 8.91 9.42
CA ASP A 33 10.63 8.03 9.74
C ASP A 33 10.19 7.11 10.88
N ARG A 34 10.38 5.80 10.69
CA ARG A 34 9.94 4.75 11.61
C ARG A 34 11.13 3.82 11.81
N ASP A 35 11.25 3.28 13.03
CA ASP A 35 12.32 2.35 13.39
C ASP A 35 12.19 0.99 12.69
N ILE A 36 11.00 0.66 12.21
CA ILE A 36 10.69 -0.63 11.57
C ILE A 36 10.67 -0.44 10.06
N GLU A 37 11.61 -1.07 9.37
CA GLU A 37 11.67 -1.16 7.92
C GLU A 37 11.18 -2.54 7.45
N PHE A 38 10.38 -2.55 6.39
CA PHE A 38 9.89 -3.74 5.73
C PHE A 38 10.95 -4.25 4.75
N ILE A 39 11.45 -5.45 5.03
CA ILE A 39 12.47 -6.13 4.24
C ILE A 39 11.77 -7.10 3.28
N ILE A 40 12.22 -7.12 2.02
CA ILE A 40 11.75 -8.06 1.01
C ILE A 40 12.94 -8.93 0.59
N ASP A 41 13.03 -10.12 1.15
CA ASP A 41 14.09 -11.07 0.81
C ASP A 41 13.82 -11.73 -0.54
N LEU A 42 14.88 -11.87 -1.33
CA LEU A 42 14.89 -12.58 -2.61
C LEU A 42 15.66 -13.89 -2.46
N TYR A 43 15.33 -14.89 -3.28
CA TYR A 43 16.16 -16.09 -3.35
C TYR A 43 17.60 -15.72 -3.78
N PRO A 44 18.64 -16.30 -3.16
CA PRO A 44 20.03 -16.03 -3.53
C PRO A 44 20.27 -16.29 -5.02
N GLY A 45 20.94 -15.35 -5.70
CA GLY A 45 21.27 -15.47 -7.13
C GLY A 45 20.15 -15.11 -8.10
N THR A 46 19.02 -14.55 -7.63
CA THR A 46 17.94 -14.10 -8.51
C THR A 46 18.41 -12.96 -9.43
N PRO A 47 18.32 -13.11 -10.77
CA PRO A 47 18.64 -12.03 -11.70
C PRO A 47 17.54 -10.96 -11.73
N PRO A 48 17.88 -9.70 -12.07
CA PRO A 48 16.88 -8.65 -12.20
C PRO A 48 15.87 -8.93 -13.32
N ILE A 49 14.59 -8.71 -13.02
CA ILE A 49 13.50 -8.89 -13.98
C ILE A 49 12.98 -7.52 -14.40
N ALA A 50 13.14 -7.20 -15.69
CA ALA A 50 12.56 -6.02 -16.32
C ALA A 50 11.55 -6.43 -17.39
N LYS A 51 10.26 -6.34 -17.04
CA LYS A 51 9.15 -6.58 -17.97
C LYS A 51 8.78 -5.31 -18.71
N ARG A 52 8.42 -5.44 -19.99
CA ARG A 52 7.96 -4.31 -20.79
C ARG A 52 6.66 -3.74 -20.21
N PRO A 53 6.52 -2.41 -20.11
CA PRO A 53 5.26 -1.77 -19.75
C PRO A 53 4.14 -2.22 -20.69
N TYR A 54 2.93 -2.37 -20.15
CA TYR A 54 1.76 -2.55 -20.99
C TYR A 54 1.47 -1.27 -21.77
N GLU A 55 0.96 -1.41 -22.99
CA GLU A 55 0.45 -0.27 -23.73
C GLU A 55 -0.70 0.37 -22.95
N CYS A 56 -0.55 1.66 -22.67
CA CYS A 56 -1.42 2.40 -21.79
C CYS A 56 -1.97 3.59 -22.57
N HIS A 57 -3.28 3.60 -22.82
CA HIS A 57 -3.94 4.72 -23.52
C HIS A 57 -4.19 5.94 -22.61
N GLN A 58 -3.91 5.85 -21.31
CA GLN A 58 -4.14 6.92 -20.34
C GLN A 58 -2.82 7.54 -19.88
N ARG A 59 -2.62 8.84 -20.16
CA ARG A 59 -1.36 9.55 -19.92
C ARG A 59 -1.26 10.25 -18.55
N ASN A 60 -2.35 10.28 -17.78
CA ASN A 60 -2.42 11.13 -16.58
C ASN A 60 -2.01 10.36 -15.31
N TYR A 61 -0.70 10.31 -15.06
CA TYR A 61 -0.03 9.61 -13.95
C TYR A 61 0.17 10.46 -12.67
N SER A 62 -0.32 11.70 -12.61
CA SER A 62 0.23 12.69 -11.66
C SER A 62 -0.05 12.44 -10.16
N ARG A 63 -1.14 11.75 -9.81
CA ARG A 63 -1.66 11.73 -8.42
C ARG A 63 -0.78 11.02 -7.37
N PRO A 64 -0.16 9.85 -7.61
CA PRO A 64 0.71 9.19 -6.62
C PRO A 64 2.09 9.86 -6.46
N ALA A 65 2.62 10.44 -7.54
CA ALA A 65 3.89 11.16 -7.55
C ALA A 65 3.76 12.51 -6.82
N GLU A 66 2.67 13.25 -7.06
CA GLU A 66 2.36 14.49 -6.33
C GLU A 66 2.27 14.28 -4.81
N LYS A 67 1.81 13.09 -4.38
CA LYS A 67 1.74 12.71 -2.97
C LYS A 67 3.07 12.21 -2.40
N GLY A 68 4.13 12.08 -3.20
CA GLY A 68 5.43 11.61 -2.72
C GLY A 68 5.48 10.11 -2.35
N PHE A 69 4.46 9.33 -2.72
CA PHE A 69 4.47 7.87 -2.49
C PHE A 69 5.41 7.14 -3.47
N VAL A 70 5.68 7.76 -4.62
CA VAL A 70 6.53 7.19 -5.66
C VAL A 70 7.46 8.26 -6.21
N GLY A 71 8.71 7.89 -6.48
CA GLY A 71 9.73 8.76 -7.08
C GLY A 71 10.44 8.07 -8.25
N PRO A 72 11.19 8.84 -9.06
CA PRO A 72 12.00 8.28 -10.13
C PRO A 72 13.10 7.38 -9.56
N SER A 73 13.42 6.31 -10.27
CA SER A 73 14.40 5.32 -9.84
C SER A 73 15.10 4.69 -11.03
N SER A 74 16.38 4.35 -10.88
CA SER A 74 17.21 3.71 -11.90
C SER A 74 17.49 2.23 -11.60
N SER A 75 16.51 1.52 -11.03
CA SER A 75 16.71 0.11 -10.65
C SER A 75 16.68 -0.79 -11.89
N PRO A 76 17.49 -1.88 -11.90
CA PRO A 76 17.53 -2.83 -13.01
C PRO A 76 16.27 -3.70 -13.11
N TRP A 77 15.36 -3.58 -12.15
CA TRP A 77 14.08 -4.28 -12.14
C TRP A 77 12.99 -3.42 -12.79
N GLY A 78 11.92 -4.03 -13.27
CA GLY A 78 10.82 -3.30 -13.86
C GLY A 78 9.56 -4.15 -13.86
N ALA A 79 8.54 -3.70 -13.15
CA ALA A 79 7.22 -4.28 -13.16
C ALA A 79 6.28 -3.40 -13.99
N PRO A 80 5.46 -3.97 -14.89
CA PRO A 80 4.58 -3.18 -15.71
C PRO A 80 3.38 -2.70 -14.89
N VAL A 81 2.84 -1.55 -15.28
CA VAL A 81 1.70 -0.91 -14.61
C VAL A 81 0.44 -1.12 -15.44
N LEU A 82 -0.66 -1.39 -14.75
CA LEU A 82 -2.01 -1.55 -15.29
C LEU A 82 -2.95 -0.55 -14.61
N PHE A 83 -3.94 -0.06 -15.34
CA PHE A 83 -5.00 0.77 -14.77
C PHE A 83 -6.32 0.00 -14.80
N VAL A 84 -6.96 -0.10 -13.64
CA VAL A 84 -8.23 -0.82 -13.48
C VAL A 84 -9.31 0.16 -13.02
N SER A 85 -10.43 0.16 -13.72
CA SER A 85 -11.60 0.96 -13.36
C SER A 85 -12.25 0.43 -12.09
N LYS A 86 -12.48 1.29 -11.11
CA LYS A 86 -13.32 0.97 -9.96
C LYS A 86 -14.80 1.19 -10.31
N LYS A 87 -15.67 0.64 -9.46
CA LYS A 87 -17.13 0.82 -9.54
C LYS A 87 -17.57 2.29 -9.44
N ASP A 88 -16.77 3.14 -8.80
CA ASP A 88 -17.01 4.58 -8.64
C ASP A 88 -16.56 5.42 -9.86
N GLY A 89 -16.08 4.78 -10.93
CA GLY A 89 -15.55 5.43 -12.12
C GLY A 89 -14.10 5.92 -11.99
N SER A 90 -13.51 5.87 -10.79
CA SER A 90 -12.09 6.21 -10.59
C SER A 90 -11.17 5.08 -11.08
N MET A 91 -9.98 5.43 -11.58
CA MET A 91 -8.97 4.44 -11.97
C MET A 91 -8.07 4.10 -10.76
N ARG A 92 -7.71 2.82 -10.64
CA ARG A 92 -6.68 2.34 -9.72
C ARG A 92 -5.46 1.92 -10.52
N MET A 93 -4.31 2.49 -10.19
CA MET A 93 -3.02 2.01 -10.64
C MET A 93 -2.70 0.70 -9.92
N CYS A 94 -2.39 -0.34 -10.68
CA CYS A 94 -2.01 -1.67 -10.22
C CYS A 94 -0.66 -2.02 -10.83
N ILE A 95 0.35 -2.26 -9.99
CA ILE A 95 1.65 -2.74 -10.45
C ILE A 95 1.58 -4.27 -10.50
N ASP A 96 2.00 -4.86 -11.62
CA ASP A 96 2.00 -6.30 -11.80
C ASP A 96 3.21 -6.95 -11.13
N TYR A 97 3.09 -7.22 -9.83
CA TYR A 97 4.12 -7.85 -9.02
C TYR A 97 4.19 -9.38 -9.19
N ARG A 98 3.51 -10.00 -10.16
CA ARG A 98 3.51 -11.48 -10.28
C ARG A 98 4.92 -12.05 -10.38
N SER A 99 5.75 -11.53 -11.28
CA SER A 99 7.13 -12.01 -11.45
C SER A 99 8.07 -11.65 -10.29
N PRO A 100 8.05 -10.41 -9.76
CA PRO A 100 8.77 -10.11 -8.52
C PRO A 100 8.36 -11.04 -7.36
N ASN A 101 7.06 -11.28 -7.16
CA ASN A 101 6.54 -12.10 -6.06
C ASN A 101 6.90 -13.60 -6.16
N GLU A 102 7.20 -14.10 -7.36
CA GLU A 102 7.69 -15.48 -7.54
C GLU A 102 9.12 -15.65 -7.00
N MET A 103 9.90 -14.57 -7.04
CA MET A 103 11.30 -14.57 -6.62
C MET A 103 11.51 -14.12 -5.17
N THR A 104 10.46 -13.63 -4.51
CA THR A 104 10.54 -13.27 -3.10
C THR A 104 10.40 -14.49 -2.20
N ILE A 105 11.16 -14.49 -1.11
CA ILE A 105 11.01 -15.47 -0.04
C ILE A 105 9.69 -15.16 0.67
N LYS A 106 8.76 -16.11 0.65
CA LYS A 106 7.45 -15.94 1.28
C LYS A 106 7.63 -15.93 2.80
N ASN A 107 7.40 -14.77 3.42
CA ASN A 107 7.35 -14.65 4.86
C ASN A 107 6.09 -15.38 5.38
N LYS A 108 6.27 -16.59 5.92
CA LYS A 108 5.19 -17.38 6.53
C LYS A 108 5.01 -16.95 7.98
N TYR A 109 4.38 -15.80 8.19
CA TYR A 109 3.94 -15.43 9.52
C TYR A 109 2.65 -16.20 9.87
N PRO A 110 2.57 -16.87 11.03
CA PRO A 110 1.37 -17.59 11.41
C PRO A 110 0.25 -16.59 11.73
N LEU A 111 -0.68 -16.44 10.79
CA LEU A 111 -1.91 -15.69 11.06
C LEU A 111 -2.81 -16.56 11.95
N PRO A 112 -3.32 -16.02 13.08
CA PRO A 112 -4.22 -16.75 13.95
C PRO A 112 -5.50 -17.12 13.19
N ARG A 113 -6.13 -18.25 13.56
CA ARG A 113 -7.42 -18.61 12.99
C ARG A 113 -8.48 -17.63 13.47
N ILE A 114 -9.53 -17.48 12.66
CA ILE A 114 -10.58 -16.52 12.97
C ILE A 114 -11.32 -16.89 14.28
N ASP A 115 -11.49 -18.19 14.55
CA ASP A 115 -12.09 -18.69 15.79
C ASP A 115 -11.22 -18.32 17.01
N ASP A 116 -9.90 -18.51 16.91
CA ASP A 116 -8.95 -18.12 17.96
C ASP A 116 -8.96 -16.61 18.24
N LEU A 117 -9.27 -15.80 17.22
CA LEU A 117 -9.40 -14.34 17.37
C LEU A 117 -10.71 -13.96 18.09
N PHE A 118 -11.79 -14.72 17.89
CA PHE A 118 -13.10 -14.46 18.50
C PHE A 118 -13.27 -15.06 19.90
N ASP A 119 -12.48 -16.06 20.26
CA ASP A 119 -12.46 -16.59 21.63
C ASP A 119 -11.85 -15.61 22.64
N ARG A 120 -10.86 -14.80 22.22
CA ARG A 120 -10.21 -13.79 23.07
C ARG A 120 -11.18 -12.72 23.62
N PRO A 121 -12.08 -12.13 22.81
CA PRO A 121 -13.07 -11.18 23.30
C PRO A 121 -14.27 -11.79 24.03
N LYS A 122 -14.32 -13.11 24.25
CA LYS A 122 -15.48 -13.76 24.87
C LYS A 122 -15.76 -13.18 26.26
N GLY A 123 -16.97 -12.65 26.45
CA GLY A 123 -17.39 -11.98 27.70
C GLY A 123 -17.20 -10.46 27.70
N ALA A 124 -16.58 -9.88 26.67
CA ALA A 124 -16.56 -8.43 26.51
C ALA A 124 -17.96 -7.90 26.15
N LYS A 125 -18.35 -6.80 26.79
CA LYS A 125 -19.66 -6.16 26.61
C LYS A 125 -19.66 -5.09 25.51
N TYR A 126 -18.49 -4.52 25.20
CA TYR A 126 -18.31 -3.44 24.25
C TYR A 126 -17.13 -3.75 23.33
N PHE A 127 -17.29 -3.44 22.04
CA PHE A 127 -16.28 -3.64 21.01
C PHE A 127 -16.02 -2.34 20.27
N SER A 128 -14.75 -2.09 19.95
CA SER A 128 -14.33 -1.05 19.02
C SER A 128 -13.53 -1.68 17.89
N LYS A 129 -13.69 -1.14 16.68
CA LYS A 129 -12.91 -1.54 15.51
C LYS A 129 -12.21 -0.31 14.96
N ILE A 130 -10.91 -0.42 14.78
CA ILE A 130 -10.07 0.63 14.18
C ILE A 130 -9.51 0.06 12.88
N ASP A 131 -9.67 0.82 11.79
CA ASP A 131 -9.13 0.46 10.47
C ASP A 131 -8.04 1.46 10.07
N LEU A 132 -6.91 0.96 9.59
CA LEU A 132 -5.80 1.78 9.13
C LEU A 132 -6.01 2.19 7.68
N ARG A 133 -6.39 3.46 7.45
CA ARG A 133 -6.53 4.01 6.09
C ARG A 133 -5.20 3.88 5.34
N SER A 134 -5.24 3.22 4.19
CA SER A 134 -4.04 2.96 3.37
C SER A 134 -2.86 2.34 4.14
N GLY A 135 -3.14 1.41 5.08
CA GLY A 135 -2.12 0.88 6.01
C GLY A 135 -0.81 0.40 5.38
N TYR A 136 -0.84 -0.15 4.16
CA TYR A 136 0.39 -0.52 3.42
C TYR A 136 1.31 0.67 3.14
N HIS A 137 0.75 1.86 2.87
CA HIS A 137 1.51 3.09 2.64
C HIS A 137 1.99 3.72 3.95
N HIS A 138 1.84 3.08 5.11
CA HIS A 138 2.49 3.51 6.34
C HIS A 138 3.76 2.72 6.63
N LEU A 139 4.00 1.62 5.92
CA LEU A 139 5.19 0.78 6.07
C LEU A 139 6.35 1.40 5.28
N LYS A 140 7.44 1.70 5.97
CA LYS A 140 8.71 2.08 5.36
C LYS A 140 9.36 0.84 4.78
N ILE A 141 9.76 0.88 3.52
CA ILE A 141 10.46 -0.23 2.88
C ILE A 141 11.97 0.02 3.03
N GLU A 142 12.77 -1.04 3.20
CA GLU A 142 14.23 -0.89 3.29
C GLU A 142 14.79 -0.24 2.01
N ARG A 143 15.74 0.70 2.16
CA ARG A 143 16.33 1.44 1.03
C ARG A 143 16.88 0.53 -0.07
N LYS A 144 17.45 -0.63 0.30
CA LYS A 144 18.01 -1.62 -0.63
C LYS A 144 16.96 -2.24 -1.55
N ILE A 145 15.69 -2.23 -1.17
CA ILE A 145 14.60 -2.78 -1.98
C ILE A 145 14.15 -1.79 -3.06
N TYR A 146 14.20 -0.48 -2.79
CA TYR A 146 13.90 0.52 -3.82
C TYR A 146 14.87 0.44 -5.00
N THR A 147 16.13 0.08 -4.75
CA THR A 147 17.13 -0.15 -5.80
C THR A 147 17.05 -1.55 -6.43
N ARG A 148 16.20 -2.44 -5.92
CA ARG A 148 16.11 -3.86 -6.33
C ARG A 148 14.74 -4.33 -6.79
N LEU A 149 13.61 -3.69 -6.52
CA LEU A 149 12.30 -4.28 -6.84
C LEU A 149 11.21 -3.27 -7.23
N LEU A 150 11.33 -2.02 -6.78
CA LEU A 150 10.24 -1.05 -6.83
C LEU A 150 10.48 0.09 -7.82
N SER A 151 11.22 -0.17 -8.88
CA SER A 151 11.34 0.79 -9.97
C SER A 151 10.10 0.83 -10.84
N LEU A 152 9.54 2.03 -10.95
CA LEU A 152 8.72 2.34 -12.11
C LEU A 152 9.60 2.52 -13.34
N PRO A 153 9.13 2.12 -14.53
CA PRO A 153 9.83 2.39 -15.76
C PRO A 153 10.08 3.90 -15.92
N ASP A 154 11.23 4.25 -16.47
CA ASP A 154 11.58 5.63 -16.77
C ASP A 154 10.49 6.26 -17.67
N MET A 155 9.77 7.23 -17.11
CA MET A 155 8.66 7.91 -17.78
C MET A 155 9.14 8.74 -18.98
N ALA A 156 10.45 9.00 -19.10
CA ALA A 156 11.03 9.70 -20.23
C ALA A 156 10.82 8.97 -21.57
N GLY A 157 10.72 7.63 -21.55
CA GLY A 157 10.53 6.81 -22.76
C GLY A 157 9.08 6.71 -23.26
N MET A 158 8.10 7.16 -22.49
CA MET A 158 6.69 7.17 -22.90
C MET A 158 6.29 8.39 -23.76
N ASN A 159 7.18 9.38 -23.91
CA ASN A 159 6.95 10.58 -24.71
C ASN A 159 7.55 10.53 -26.13
N SER A 160 8.11 9.39 -26.56
CA SER A 160 8.63 9.22 -27.92
C SER A 160 7.83 8.19 -28.71
N ARG A 161 6.70 8.63 -29.26
CA ARG A 161 6.16 8.28 -30.59
C ARG A 161 4.90 9.11 -30.87
#